data_AF-A0A7R9HV67-F1
#
_entry.id   AF-A0A7R9HV67-F1
#
_cell.length_a   1.000
_cell.length_b   1.000
_cell.length_c   1.000
_cell.angle_alpha   90.00
_cell.angle_beta   90.00
_cell.angle_gamma   90.00
#
_symmetry.space_group_name_H-M   'P 1'
#
loop_
_entity.id
_entity.type
_entity.pdbx_description
1 polymer ?
#
loop_
_entity_poly.entity_id
_entity_poly.type
_entity_poly.pdbx_seq_one_letter_code
_entity_poly.pdbx_strand_id
1 'polypeptide(L)'
;MATAVQMLSYLDVRCPSRRLSAIAIMLLPSYPWSYIAVEAKHGGISNQMPVDQDWGNVWPGPRTFHPASVPLPIRQGFPNKRQAPPGKFGNAELMKIPNFLHLTPPAIKKHCESLKQFCTEWPKGLNSEEQEKLFPLEVITSDYCHSSPVIRDPMARIVTLK
;
A
#
# COMPACT_ATOMS: atom_id res chain seq x y z
N MET A 1 20.89 59.99 -28.13
CA MET A 1 19.49 59.64 -27.76
C MET A 1 19.56 58.61 -26.65
N ALA A 2 18.81 58.87 -25.57
CA ALA A 2 18.77 58.12 -24.30
C ALA A 2 18.48 56.63 -24.53
N THR A 3 18.98 55.69 -23.72
CA THR A 3 18.46 55.30 -22.38
C THR A 3 19.42 54.26 -21.79
N ALA A 4 19.43 53.86 -20.52
CA ALA A 4 19.01 54.35 -19.22
C ALA A 4 19.63 53.35 -18.23
N VAL A 5 20.15 53.86 -17.12
CA VAL A 5 20.90 53.15 -16.09
C VAL A 5 19.97 52.66 -14.98
N GLN A 6 20.34 51.54 -14.35
CA GLN A 6 19.94 51.03 -13.01
C GLN A 6 18.48 50.63 -12.72
N MET A 7 18.31 49.40 -12.23
CA MET A 7 17.72 49.17 -10.90
C MET A 7 18.17 47.82 -10.33
N LEU A 8 19.08 47.91 -9.36
CA LEU A 8 19.26 46.89 -8.32
C LEU A 8 18.09 47.04 -7.32
N SER A 9 17.35 45.96 -7.07
CA SER A 9 16.67 45.72 -5.79
C SER A 9 16.39 44.20 -5.70
N TYR A 10 17.17 43.45 -4.93
CA TYR A 10 16.94 43.14 -3.51
C TYR A 10 15.59 42.46 -3.25
N LEU A 11 15.55 41.12 -3.40
CA LEU A 11 14.74 40.24 -2.56
C LEU A 11 15.53 38.94 -2.32
N ASP A 12 16.43 39.02 -1.33
CA ASP A 12 16.80 37.87 -0.52
C ASP A 12 15.55 37.46 0.29
N VAL A 13 14.89 36.37 -0.12
CA VAL A 13 13.91 35.67 0.71
C VAL A 13 14.35 34.20 0.79
N ARG A 14 15.08 33.92 1.87
CA ARG A 14 15.29 32.59 2.42
C ARG A 14 13.94 31.88 2.57
N CYS A 15 13.65 30.92 1.69
CA CYS A 15 12.62 29.91 1.93
C CYS A 15 13.05 28.57 1.31
N PRO A 16 13.53 27.61 2.11
CA PRO A 16 14.12 26.37 1.60
C PRO A 16 13.11 25.23 1.38
N SER A 17 11.89 25.50 0.90
CA SER A 17 10.90 24.40 0.74
C SER A 17 9.84 24.51 -0.36
N ARG A 18 9.89 25.49 -1.26
CA ARG A 18 9.03 25.47 -2.46
C ARG A 18 9.80 26.04 -3.65
N ARG A 19 10.36 25.14 -4.48
CA ARG A 19 10.89 25.54 -5.79
C ARG A 19 9.71 25.94 -6.67
N LEU A 20 9.48 27.25 -6.77
CA LEU A 20 8.72 27.83 -7.85
C LEU A 20 9.35 27.37 -9.17
N SER A 21 8.54 26.78 -10.02
CA SER A 21 8.88 26.39 -11.38
C SER A 21 9.35 27.62 -12.15
N ALA A 22 10.66 27.75 -12.32
CA ALA A 22 11.23 28.69 -13.27
C ALA A 22 11.01 28.11 -14.67
N ILE A 23 9.91 28.50 -15.31
CA ILE A 23 9.76 28.38 -16.76
C ILE A 23 10.63 29.50 -17.35
N ALA A 24 11.88 29.16 -17.67
CA ALA A 24 12.73 30.04 -18.46
C ALA A 24 12.21 30.06 -19.91
N ILE A 25 11.26 30.96 -20.19
CA ILE A 25 10.84 31.27 -21.56
C ILE A 25 11.92 32.18 -22.15
N MET A 26 13.00 31.59 -22.68
CA MET A 26 13.87 32.30 -23.61
C MET A 26 13.09 32.48 -24.92
N LEU A 27 12.59 33.71 -25.16
CA LEU A 27 11.96 34.11 -26.41
C LEU A 27 13.03 34.19 -27.51
N LEU A 28 13.34 33.06 -28.15
CA LEU A 28 14.02 33.05 -29.45
C LEU A 28 12.96 32.84 -30.55
N PRO A 29 12.86 33.77 -31.52
CA PRO A 29 11.89 33.65 -32.60
C PRO A 29 12.42 32.67 -33.67
N SER A 30 11.54 31.80 -34.18
CA SER A 30 11.69 31.00 -35.41
C SER A 30 12.06 29.51 -35.29
N TYR A 31 11.29 28.70 -34.54
CA TYR A 31 11.18 27.25 -34.83
C TYR A 31 9.73 26.75 -34.67
N PRO A 32 9.25 25.84 -35.55
CA PRO A 32 7.90 25.30 -35.49
C PRO A 32 7.73 24.40 -34.26
N TRP A 33 6.56 24.50 -33.62
CA TRP A 33 6.16 23.81 -32.39
C TRP A 33 6.22 22.27 -32.47
N SER A 34 7.36 21.67 -32.13
CA SER A 34 7.39 20.36 -31.47
C SER A 34 7.81 20.56 -30.01
N TYR A 35 6.85 20.93 -29.17
CA TYR A 35 7.02 20.93 -27.72
C TYR A 35 7.23 19.48 -27.25
N ILE A 36 8.48 19.05 -27.13
CA ILE A 36 8.81 17.87 -26.32
C ILE A 36 8.79 18.35 -24.87
N ALA A 37 7.63 18.22 -24.22
CA ALA A 37 7.56 18.29 -22.78
C ALA A 37 8.32 17.07 -22.21
N VAL A 38 9.57 17.25 -21.82
CA VAL A 38 10.28 16.27 -21.00
C VAL A 38 9.69 16.38 -19.60
N GLU A 39 8.60 15.66 -19.35
CA GLU A 39 8.04 15.53 -18.02
C GLU A 39 9.06 14.79 -17.15
N ALA A 40 9.68 15.52 -16.22
CA ALA A 40 10.59 14.93 -15.24
C ALA A 40 9.78 13.99 -14.35
N LYS A 41 9.80 12.69 -14.67
CA LYS A 41 9.26 11.65 -13.79
C LYS A 41 10.02 11.72 -12.48
N HIS A 42 9.38 12.30 -11.46
CA HIS A 42 9.88 12.21 -10.10
C HIS A 42 10.07 10.72 -9.79
N GLY A 43 11.30 10.32 -9.46
CA GLY A 43 11.60 8.94 -9.12
C GLY A 43 10.68 8.47 -7.99
N GLY A 44 10.12 7.27 -8.12
CA GLY A 44 9.23 6.71 -7.10
C GLY A 44 9.95 6.60 -5.75
N ILE A 45 9.18 6.62 -4.67
CA ILE A 45 9.67 6.41 -3.29
C ILE A 45 10.57 5.17 -3.20
N SER A 46 10.30 4.16 -4.04
CA SER A 46 11.08 2.93 -4.18
C SER A 46 12.60 3.13 -4.31
N ASN A 47 13.04 4.22 -4.93
CA ASN A 47 14.47 4.48 -5.18
C ASN A 47 15.16 5.19 -4.01
N GLN A 48 14.41 5.65 -3.01
CA GLN A 48 14.92 6.42 -1.86
C GLN A 48 14.77 5.66 -0.54
N MET A 49 14.17 4.48 -0.54
CA MET A 49 13.92 3.71 0.67
C MET A 49 15.20 3.05 1.20
N PRO A 50 15.51 3.18 2.50
CA PRO A 50 16.58 2.43 3.13
C PRO A 50 16.23 0.93 3.19
N VAL A 51 17.26 0.08 3.15
CA VAL A 51 17.10 -1.39 3.17
C VAL A 51 16.58 -1.89 4.52
N ASP A 52 17.00 -1.22 5.61
CA ASP A 52 16.67 -1.62 7.00
C ASP A 52 15.35 -1.02 7.51
N GLN A 53 14.55 -0.40 6.64
CA GLN A 53 13.29 0.23 7.06
C GLN A 53 12.25 -0.79 7.53
N ASP A 54 11.37 -0.36 8.44
CA ASP A 54 10.23 -1.17 8.86
C ASP A 54 9.16 -1.21 7.75
N TRP A 55 9.03 -2.38 7.13
CA TRP A 55 8.06 -2.60 6.05
C TRP A 55 6.61 -2.36 6.48
N GLY A 56 6.26 -2.63 7.74
CA GLY A 56 4.91 -2.42 8.26
C GLY A 56 4.45 -0.96 8.15
N ASN A 57 5.36 0.00 8.24
CA ASN A 57 5.04 1.43 8.10
C ASN A 57 4.85 1.85 6.65
N VAL A 58 5.53 1.18 5.71
CA VAL A 58 5.39 1.43 4.27
C VAL A 58 4.06 0.87 3.75
N TRP A 59 3.62 -0.27 4.30
CA TRP A 59 2.43 -0.99 3.87
C TRP A 59 1.55 -1.43 5.05
N PRO A 60 0.84 -0.50 5.71
CA PRO A 60 0.13 -0.77 6.97
C PRO A 60 -1.15 -1.59 6.81
N GLY A 61 -1.73 -1.66 5.62
CA GLY A 61 -3.04 -2.27 5.41
C GLY A 61 -3.29 -2.76 3.99
N PRO A 62 -4.46 -3.35 3.73
CA PRO A 62 -4.80 -3.89 2.43
C PRO A 62 -4.90 -2.75 1.41
N ARG A 63 -4.13 -2.87 0.33
CA ARG A 63 -4.10 -1.88 -0.77
C ARG A 63 -3.75 -2.58 -2.07
N THR A 64 -4.24 -2.06 -3.20
CA THR A 64 -3.80 -2.47 -4.54
C THR A 64 -2.30 -2.25 -4.72
N PHE A 65 -1.64 -3.09 -5.51
CA PHE A 65 -0.21 -2.99 -5.76
C PHE A 65 0.16 -1.61 -6.32
N HIS A 66 1.06 -0.90 -5.63
CA HIS A 66 1.53 0.42 -6.05
C HIS A 66 3.02 0.36 -6.42
N PRO A 67 3.36 0.49 -7.71
CA PRO A 67 4.71 0.22 -8.20
C PRO A 67 5.78 1.19 -7.68
N ALA A 68 5.38 2.41 -7.28
CA ALA A 68 6.30 3.40 -6.73
C ALA A 68 6.62 3.21 -5.25
N SER A 69 5.80 2.46 -4.49
CA SER A 69 6.04 2.18 -3.06
C SER A 69 6.78 0.87 -2.83
N VAL A 70 6.68 -0.09 -3.74
CA VAL A 70 7.31 -1.40 -3.59
C VAL A 70 8.73 -1.36 -4.17
N PRO A 71 9.80 -1.60 -3.37
CA PRO A 71 11.19 -1.54 -3.82
C PRO A 71 11.61 -2.73 -4.68
N LEU A 72 10.74 -3.74 -4.82
CA LEU A 72 11.08 -4.99 -5.48
C LEU A 72 10.97 -4.87 -7.01
N PRO A 73 11.92 -5.43 -7.79
CA PRO A 73 11.86 -5.46 -9.24
C PRO A 73 10.94 -6.60 -9.74
N ILE A 74 9.65 -6.50 -9.40
CA ILE A 74 8.65 -7.53 -9.75
C ILE A 74 8.29 -7.41 -11.24
N ARG A 75 8.19 -8.57 -11.89
CA ARG A 75 7.73 -8.72 -13.28
C ARG A 75 6.69 -9.83 -13.34
N GLN A 76 5.64 -9.63 -14.11
CA GLN A 76 4.57 -10.61 -14.22
C GLN A 76 3.81 -10.44 -15.54
N GLY A 77 3.39 -11.54 -16.15
CA GLY A 77 2.66 -11.55 -17.42
C GLY A 77 3.28 -12.56 -18.38
N PHE A 78 2.48 -13.02 -19.35
CA PHE A 78 2.97 -13.96 -20.35
C PHE A 78 3.95 -13.27 -21.31
N PRO A 79 5.22 -13.70 -21.40
CA PRO A 79 6.18 -13.09 -22.29
C PRO A 79 6.03 -13.60 -23.73
N ASN A 80 6.27 -12.73 -24.71
CA ASN A 80 6.46 -13.18 -26.09
C ASN A 80 7.79 -13.90 -26.25
N LYS A 81 7.95 -14.68 -27.34
CA LYS A 81 9.21 -15.36 -27.65
C LYS A 81 10.39 -14.37 -27.61
N ARG A 82 11.42 -14.71 -26.83
CA ARG A 82 12.65 -13.91 -26.63
C ARG A 82 12.44 -12.54 -25.96
N GLN A 83 11.33 -12.32 -25.24
CA GLN A 83 11.08 -11.09 -24.48
C GLN A 83 11.00 -11.36 -22.98
N ALA A 84 11.38 -10.37 -22.16
CA ALA A 84 11.17 -10.44 -20.71
C ALA A 84 9.71 -10.10 -20.35
N PRO A 85 9.16 -10.66 -19.25
CA PRO A 85 7.84 -10.28 -18.77
C PRO A 85 7.77 -8.77 -18.44
N PRO A 86 6.57 -8.16 -18.57
CA PRO A 86 6.42 -6.74 -18.34
C PRO A 86 6.75 -6.38 -16.89
N GLY A 87 7.34 -5.19 -16.71
CA GLY A 87 7.80 -4.68 -15.42
C GLY A 87 6.66 -4.30 -14.48
N LYS A 88 6.99 -3.76 -13.31
CA LYS A 88 6.00 -3.36 -12.30
C LYS A 88 5.17 -2.13 -12.66
N PHE A 89 5.72 -1.20 -13.44
CA PHE A 89 5.06 0.06 -13.77
C PHE A 89 4.02 -0.16 -14.88
N GLY A 90 2.75 0.18 -14.60
CA GLY A 90 1.65 0.08 -15.56
C GLY A 90 1.17 -1.35 -15.84
N ASN A 91 1.51 -2.32 -14.99
CA ASN A 91 1.15 -3.72 -15.20
C ASN A 91 -0.19 -4.07 -14.52
N ALA A 92 -1.22 -4.29 -15.33
CA ALA A 92 -2.56 -4.63 -14.87
C ALA A 92 -2.63 -5.98 -14.16
N GLU A 93 -1.76 -6.95 -14.50
CA GLU A 93 -1.76 -8.27 -13.85
C GLU A 93 -1.37 -8.17 -12.37
N LEU A 94 -0.42 -7.28 -12.05
CA LEU A 94 -0.03 -7.02 -10.67
C LEU A 94 -1.12 -6.27 -9.88
N MET A 95 -1.99 -5.51 -10.56
CA MET A 95 -3.10 -4.81 -9.90
C MET A 95 -4.26 -5.75 -9.53
N LYS A 96 -4.44 -6.85 -10.27
CA LYS A 96 -5.51 -7.83 -10.04
C LYS A 96 -5.26 -8.71 -8.82
N ILE A 97 -4.01 -8.94 -8.46
CA ILE A 97 -3.66 -9.89 -7.40
C ILE A 97 -4.00 -9.30 -6.02
N PRO A 98 -4.77 -10.03 -5.18
CA PRO A 98 -4.87 -9.70 -3.77
C PRO A 98 -3.52 -9.97 -3.11
N ASN A 99 -2.76 -8.90 -2.82
CA ASN A 99 -1.43 -9.01 -2.26
C ASN A 99 -1.46 -9.12 -0.72
N PHE A 100 -0.45 -9.80 -0.18
CA PHE A 100 -0.25 -9.99 1.27
C PHE A 100 0.90 -9.14 1.81
N LEU A 101 1.23 -8.02 1.14
CA LEU A 101 2.38 -7.18 1.52
C LEU A 101 2.19 -6.50 2.89
N HIS A 102 0.96 -6.38 3.40
CA HIS A 102 0.67 -5.88 4.75
C HIS A 102 0.78 -6.99 5.82
N LEU A 103 0.71 -8.27 5.43
CA LEU A 103 0.70 -9.43 6.32
C LEU A 103 2.05 -10.14 6.28
N THR A 104 3.14 -9.38 6.41
CA THR A 104 4.47 -9.98 6.53
C THR A 104 4.68 -10.58 7.92
N PRO A 105 5.51 -11.63 8.07
CA PRO A 105 5.78 -12.24 9.38
C PRO A 105 6.17 -11.27 10.51
N PRO A 106 7.03 -10.24 10.30
CA PRO A 106 7.33 -9.26 11.35
C PRO A 106 6.13 -8.38 11.72
N ALA A 107 5.26 -8.03 10.75
CA ALA A 107 4.04 -7.30 11.03
C ALA A 107 3.07 -8.16 11.85
N ILE A 108 2.83 -9.41 11.45
CA ILE A 108 1.93 -10.32 12.19
C ILE A 108 2.37 -10.48 13.65
N LYS A 109 3.67 -10.62 13.93
CA LYS A 109 4.17 -10.72 15.32
C LYS A 109 3.80 -9.48 16.14
N LYS A 110 4.06 -8.27 15.61
CA LYS A 110 3.69 -7.01 16.27
C LYS A 110 2.19 -6.90 16.51
N HIS A 111 1.37 -7.32 15.53
CA HIS A 111 -0.09 -7.30 15.65
C HIS A 111 -0.58 -8.31 16.70
N CYS A 112 -0.04 -9.53 16.73
CA CYS A 112 -0.39 -10.51 17.74
C CYS A 112 0.04 -10.05 19.14
N GLU A 113 1.20 -9.41 19.28
CA GLU A 113 1.65 -8.85 20.56
C GLU A 113 0.69 -7.78 21.11
N SER A 114 0.15 -6.90 20.26
CA SER A 114 -0.83 -5.90 20.70
C SER A 114 -2.22 -6.49 20.98
N LEU A 115 -2.57 -7.61 20.32
CA LEU A 115 -3.84 -8.29 20.53
C LEU A 115 -3.87 -9.18 21.78
N LYS A 116 -2.71 -9.63 22.28
CA LYS A 116 -2.63 -10.50 23.46
C LYS A 116 -3.33 -9.96 24.70
N GLN A 117 -3.38 -8.64 24.87
CA GLN A 117 -4.08 -8.01 26.01
C GLN A 117 -5.60 -8.27 26.04
N PHE A 118 -6.20 -8.63 24.89
CA PHE A 118 -7.62 -8.93 24.79
C PHE A 118 -7.94 -10.42 24.93
N CYS A 119 -6.91 -11.29 24.91
CA CYS A 119 -7.08 -12.73 25.02
C CYS A 119 -7.11 -13.17 26.49
N THR A 120 -7.97 -14.14 26.80
CA THR A 120 -8.00 -14.82 28.11
C THR A 120 -7.35 -16.19 28.02
N GLU A 121 -6.68 -16.62 29.09
CA GLU A 121 -6.13 -17.97 29.17
C GLU A 121 -7.24 -19.02 29.17
N TRP A 122 -6.99 -20.15 28.51
CA TRP A 122 -7.88 -21.30 28.54
C TRP A 122 -7.81 -22.02 29.90
N PRO A 123 -8.94 -22.46 30.49
CA PRO A 123 -8.94 -23.13 31.79
C PRO A 123 -8.15 -24.45 31.77
N LYS A 124 -7.18 -24.59 32.68
CA LYS A 124 -6.25 -25.74 32.77
C LYS A 124 -6.91 -27.06 33.18
N GLY A 125 -8.05 -27.00 33.87
CA GLY A 125 -8.80 -28.19 34.32
C GLY A 125 -9.70 -28.79 33.25
N LEU A 126 -9.82 -28.15 32.08
CA LEU A 126 -10.69 -28.62 31.00
C LEU A 126 -9.89 -29.52 30.04
N ASN A 127 -9.66 -30.76 30.47
CA ASN A 127 -9.11 -31.83 29.62
C ASN A 127 -10.26 -32.62 28.98
N SER A 128 -10.07 -33.14 27.76
CA SER A 128 -11.15 -33.59 26.86
C SER A 128 -12.16 -34.57 27.47
N GLU A 129 -11.74 -35.50 28.34
CA GLU A 129 -12.63 -36.52 28.92
C GLU A 129 -13.49 -36.01 30.09
N GLU A 130 -13.02 -34.99 30.82
CA GLU A 130 -13.74 -34.38 31.94
C GLU A 130 -14.71 -33.30 31.46
N GLN A 131 -14.42 -32.69 30.30
CA GLN A 131 -15.25 -31.67 29.67
C GLN A 131 -16.66 -32.17 29.36
N GLU A 132 -16.80 -33.38 28.79
CA GLU A 132 -18.11 -33.96 28.45
C GLU A 132 -18.96 -34.27 29.69
N LYS A 133 -18.33 -34.58 30.83
CA LYS A 133 -19.03 -34.83 32.11
C LYS A 133 -19.51 -33.55 32.76
N LEU A 134 -18.71 -32.47 32.67
CA LEU A 134 -19.00 -31.17 33.28
C LEU A 134 -19.97 -30.33 32.44
N PHE A 135 -19.92 -30.47 31.12
CA PHE A 135 -20.70 -29.69 30.15
C PHE A 135 -21.45 -30.63 29.19
N PRO A 136 -22.62 -31.16 29.59
CA PRO A 136 -23.35 -32.18 28.84
C PRO A 136 -24.12 -31.64 27.61
N LEU A 137 -23.99 -30.36 27.29
CA LEU A 137 -24.75 -29.69 26.23
C LEU A 137 -23.80 -28.88 25.34
N GLU A 138 -23.82 -29.17 24.03
CA GLU A 138 -23.06 -28.43 23.03
C GLU A 138 -24.02 -27.55 22.21
N VAL A 139 -23.77 -26.24 22.17
CA VAL A 139 -24.51 -25.29 21.32
C VAL A 139 -23.65 -24.93 20.12
N ILE A 140 -24.07 -25.38 18.93
CA ILE A 140 -23.37 -25.06 17.68
C ILE A 140 -24.11 -23.91 16.99
N THR A 141 -23.37 -22.83 16.73
CA THR A 141 -23.82 -21.66 15.95
C THR A 141 -22.87 -21.43 14.78
N SER A 142 -23.37 -20.88 13.68
CA SER A 142 -22.59 -20.61 12.48
C SER A 142 -22.76 -19.17 12.01
N ASP A 143 -21.63 -18.47 11.84
CA ASP A 143 -21.57 -17.11 11.30
C ASP A 143 -20.97 -17.12 9.90
N TYR A 144 -21.53 -16.31 8.99
CA TYR A 144 -21.12 -16.26 7.59
C TYR A 144 -20.65 -14.85 7.22
N CYS A 145 -19.46 -14.73 6.63
CA CYS A 145 -18.88 -13.47 6.19
C CYS A 145 -18.80 -13.42 4.66
N HIS A 146 -19.66 -12.62 4.04
CA HIS A 146 -19.73 -12.43 2.58
C HIS A 146 -19.21 -11.04 2.19
N SER A 147 -18.73 -10.89 0.94
CA SER A 147 -18.39 -9.58 0.38
C SER A 147 -19.61 -8.79 -0.15
N SER A 148 -20.83 -9.18 0.27
CA SER A 148 -22.09 -8.56 -0.14
C SER A 148 -22.34 -7.26 0.64
N PRO A 149 -23.05 -6.27 0.08
CA PRO A 149 -23.49 -5.11 0.85
C PRO A 149 -24.47 -5.46 1.99
N VAL A 150 -25.05 -6.67 1.96
CA VAL A 150 -25.96 -7.16 3.00
C VAL A 150 -25.24 -8.12 3.93
N ILE A 151 -25.25 -7.79 5.23
CA ILE A 151 -24.61 -8.59 6.29
C ILE A 151 -25.49 -9.79 6.71
N ARG A 152 -26.79 -9.76 6.39
CA ARG A 152 -27.77 -10.76 6.85
C ARG A 152 -27.68 -12.05 6.03
N ASP A 153 -27.50 -13.17 6.73
CA ASP A 153 -27.62 -14.52 6.17
C ASP A 153 -28.71 -15.30 6.94
N PRO A 154 -29.78 -15.81 6.29
CA PRO A 154 -30.82 -16.57 6.96
C PRO A 154 -30.33 -17.90 7.55
N MET A 155 -29.15 -18.40 7.16
CA MET A 155 -28.57 -19.63 7.72
C MET A 155 -28.02 -19.42 9.14
N ALA A 156 -27.59 -18.21 9.48
CA ALA A 156 -27.02 -17.90 10.81
C ALA A 156 -28.01 -18.03 11.97
N ARG A 157 -29.32 -18.14 11.69
CA ARG A 157 -30.37 -18.32 12.71
C ARG A 157 -30.50 -19.77 13.22
N ILE A 158 -29.86 -20.72 12.55
CA ILE A 158 -30.01 -22.15 12.86
C ILE A 158 -29.13 -22.46 14.06
N VAL A 159 -29.75 -22.96 15.14
CA VAL A 159 -29.04 -23.42 16.34
C VAL A 159 -29.20 -24.93 16.42
N THR A 160 -28.08 -25.64 16.57
CA THR A 160 -28.07 -27.09 16.77
C THR A 160 -27.62 -27.39 18.20
N LEU A 161 -28.42 -28.20 18.91
CA LEU A 161 -28.10 -28.71 20.23
C LEU A 161 -27.71 -30.18 20.11
N LYS A 162 -26.58 -30.55 20.70
CA LYS A 162 -26.14 -31.94 20.85
C LYS A 162 -26.00 -32.29 22.32
#